data_AF-A0A7J9TD72-F1
#
_entry.id   AF-A0A7J9TD72-F1
#
_cell.length_a   1.000
_cell.length_b   1.000
_cell.length_c   1.000
_cell.angle_alpha   90.00
_cell.angle_beta   90.00
_cell.angle_gamma   90.00
#
_symmetry.space_group_name_H-M   'P 1'
#
loop_
_entity.id
_entity.type
_entity.pdbx_description
1 polymer ?
#
loop_
_entity_poly.entity_id
_entity_poly.type
_entity_poly.pdbx_seq_one_letter_code
_entity_poly.pdbx_strand_id
1 'polypeptide(L)'
;MTPKFLLITAFLVMVILLISGCVNEEKKDEHGLTIIENVEFSEDEKAKLSSLIENIPEEVKQEFNIKYEAWKETLDNPNLRIHSNPGMFTQSRQYEEFLSFCKEQDKTIWPLLFQKYERGDELVGRTLVNLTYNEYGSLLDEIRQESAKERYTAEGTYIAPSEDAIRMKYIKKLLALI
;
A
#
# COMPACT_ATOMS: atom_id res chain seq x y z
N MET A 1 -42.49 -21.80 22.41
CA MET A 1 -41.61 -22.28 21.32
C MET A 1 -41.33 -21.08 20.42
N THR A 2 -40.17 -20.43 20.35
CA THR A 2 -38.90 -20.50 21.10
C THR A 2 -38.18 -19.17 20.78
N PRO A 3 -37.63 -18.45 21.78
CA PRO A 3 -36.90 -17.20 21.57
C PRO A 3 -35.44 -17.47 21.14
N LYS A 4 -35.24 -18.40 20.19
CA LYS A 4 -33.91 -18.90 19.82
C LYS A 4 -33.30 -18.23 18.58
N PHE A 5 -34.10 -17.56 17.75
CA PHE A 5 -33.61 -16.97 16.50
C PHE A 5 -32.97 -15.58 16.65
N LEU A 6 -33.36 -14.79 17.66
CA LEU A 6 -32.73 -13.49 17.93
C LEU A 6 -31.40 -13.59 18.70
N LEU A 7 -31.14 -14.70 19.40
CA LEU A 7 -29.89 -14.89 20.14
C LEU A 7 -28.72 -15.28 19.23
N ILE A 8 -28.99 -15.97 18.11
CA ILE A 8 -27.96 -16.48 17.20
C ILE A 8 -27.36 -15.36 16.35
N THR A 9 -28.16 -14.37 15.93
CA THR A 9 -27.67 -13.21 15.18
C THR A 9 -26.86 -12.26 16.06
N ALA A 10 -27.22 -12.09 17.33
CA ALA A 10 -26.43 -11.30 18.27
C ALA A 10 -25.07 -11.96 18.60
N PHE A 11 -25.02 -13.30 18.72
CA PHE A 11 -23.76 -14.01 18.93
C PHE A 11 -22.85 -14.01 17.69
N LEU A 12 -23.40 -14.09 16.48
CA LEU A 12 -22.60 -14.06 15.25
C LEU A 12 -21.99 -12.67 15.00
N VAL A 13 -22.75 -11.59 15.28
CA VAL A 13 -22.24 -10.21 15.17
C VAL A 13 -21.20 -9.91 16.27
N MET A 14 -21.37 -10.46 17.47
CA MET A 14 -20.40 -10.30 18.56
C MET A 14 -19.11 -11.11 18.32
N VAL A 15 -19.18 -12.28 17.68
CA VAL A 15 -17.99 -13.07 17.30
C VAL A 15 -17.24 -12.42 16.11
N ILE A 16 -17.95 -11.78 15.17
CA ILE A 16 -17.29 -11.00 14.10
C ILE A 16 -16.64 -9.73 14.67
N LEU A 17 -17.24 -9.07 15.66
CA LEU A 17 -16.64 -7.91 16.33
C LEU A 17 -15.47 -8.26 17.27
N LEU A 18 -15.32 -9.53 17.66
CA LEU A 18 -14.21 -9.98 18.52
C LEU A 18 -12.98 -10.47 17.74
N ILE A 19 -13.04 -10.60 16.42
CA ILE A 19 -11.89 -10.98 15.57
C ILE A 19 -11.21 -9.75 14.93
N SER A 20 -11.87 -8.58 14.93
CA SER A 20 -11.27 -7.34 14.41
C SER A 20 -10.51 -6.52 15.48
N GLY A 21 -10.10 -7.16 16.56
CA GLY A 21 -9.08 -6.61 17.44
C GLY A 21 -7.72 -6.79 16.78
N CYS A 22 -7.20 -5.73 16.17
CA CYS A 22 -5.82 -5.51 15.74
C CYS A 22 -4.85 -6.66 16.05
N VAL A 23 -4.84 -7.71 15.23
CA VAL A 23 -3.70 -8.62 15.18
C VAL A 23 -2.89 -8.20 13.96
N ASN A 24 -2.00 -7.23 14.16
CA ASN A 24 -0.83 -7.11 13.32
C ASN A 24 -0.09 -8.44 13.50
N GLU A 25 -0.10 -9.33 12.51
CA GLU A 25 0.74 -10.52 12.55
C GLU A 25 2.21 -10.08 12.49
N GLU A 26 2.82 -9.90 13.66
CA GLU A 26 4.25 -9.62 13.80
C GLU A 26 5.04 -10.82 13.29
N LYS A 27 5.69 -10.68 12.13
CA LYS A 27 6.67 -11.66 11.68
C LYS A 27 7.93 -11.52 12.53
N LYS A 28 8.15 -12.49 13.41
CA LYS A 28 9.36 -12.61 14.24
C LYS A 28 10.39 -13.49 13.54
N ASP A 29 11.67 -13.16 13.68
CA ASP A 29 12.74 -14.09 13.29
C ASP A 29 12.74 -15.36 14.17
N GLU A 30 13.44 -16.41 13.76
CA GLU A 30 13.46 -17.72 14.45
C GLU A 30 13.94 -17.65 15.91
N HIS A 31 14.48 -16.50 16.33
CA HIS A 31 15.00 -16.25 17.67
C HIS A 31 14.12 -15.30 18.49
N GLY A 32 13.09 -14.69 17.91
CA GLY A 32 12.21 -13.71 18.58
C GLY A 32 12.92 -12.41 18.95
N LEU A 33 14.10 -12.15 18.39
CA LEU A 33 14.96 -11.00 18.71
C LEU A 33 14.70 -9.83 17.75
N THR A 34 14.09 -10.11 16.60
CA THR A 34 13.72 -9.11 15.59
C THR A 34 12.25 -9.22 15.24
N ILE A 35 11.57 -8.08 15.23
CA ILE A 35 10.22 -7.91 14.65
C ILE A 35 10.39 -7.18 13.33
N ILE A 36 9.87 -7.76 12.24
CA ILE A 36 9.75 -7.05 10.96
C ILE A 36 8.56 -6.11 11.07
N GLU A 37 8.80 -4.81 10.89
CA GLU A 37 7.72 -3.83 10.91
C GLU A 37 6.71 -4.11 9.80
N ASN A 38 5.43 -4.21 10.18
CA ASN A 38 4.29 -4.23 9.28
C ASN A 38 3.43 -2.99 9.53
N VAL A 39 3.03 -2.31 8.46
CA VAL A 39 2.21 -1.10 8.51
C VAL A 39 1.06 -1.29 7.54
N GLU A 40 -0.16 -1.02 8.01
CA GLU A 40 -1.37 -1.12 7.22
C GLU A 40 -2.20 0.17 7.38
N PHE A 41 -3.19 0.33 6.50
CA PHE A 41 -4.20 1.36 6.67
C PHE A 41 -5.08 1.06 7.88
N SER A 42 -5.40 2.09 8.67
CA SER A 42 -6.48 2.03 9.64
C SER A 42 -7.83 1.96 8.94
N GLU A 43 -8.88 1.59 9.67
CA GLU A 43 -10.24 1.56 9.10
C GLU A 43 -10.70 2.95 8.60
N ASP A 44 -10.32 4.02 9.29
CA ASP A 44 -10.60 5.40 8.86
C ASP A 44 -9.85 5.75 7.55
N GLU A 45 -8.60 5.30 7.42
CA GLU A 45 -7.81 5.49 6.20
C GLU A 45 -8.37 4.67 5.03
N LYS A 46 -8.82 3.43 5.27
CA LYS A 46 -9.50 2.59 4.26
C LYS A 46 -10.82 3.22 3.81
N ALA A 47 -11.59 3.76 4.75
CA ALA A 47 -12.84 4.45 4.44
C ALA A 47 -12.59 5.71 3.61
N LYS A 48 -11.59 6.52 4.00
CA LYS A 48 -11.15 7.69 3.23
C LYS A 48 -10.71 7.29 1.82
N LEU A 49 -9.85 6.28 1.71
CA LEU A 49 -9.36 5.78 0.43
C LEU A 49 -10.51 5.33 -0.49
N SER A 50 -11.46 4.57 0.06
CA SER A 50 -12.63 4.09 -0.68
C SER A 50 -13.47 5.25 -1.21
N SER A 51 -13.76 6.25 -0.37
CA SER A 51 -14.51 7.44 -0.78
C SER A 51 -13.79 8.25 -1.87
N LEU A 52 -12.47 8.40 -1.78
CA LEU A 52 -11.69 9.07 -2.82
C LEU A 52 -11.78 8.31 -4.16
N ILE A 53 -11.69 6.98 -4.13
CA ILE A 53 -11.81 6.14 -5.33
C ILE A 53 -13.20 6.21 -5.93
N GLU A 54 -14.26 6.21 -5.13
CA GLU A 54 -15.64 6.31 -5.60
C GLU A 54 -15.87 7.59 -6.44
N ASN A 55 -15.22 8.69 -6.04
CA ASN A 55 -15.33 9.99 -6.72
C ASN A 55 -14.53 10.11 -8.02
N ILE A 56 -13.66 9.14 -8.35
CA ILE A 56 -12.92 9.16 -9.63
C ILE A 56 -13.89 8.76 -10.76
N PRO A 57 -13.96 9.53 -11.87
CA PRO A 57 -14.77 9.16 -13.03
C PRO A 57 -14.45 7.76 -13.56
N GLU A 58 -15.48 7.04 -13.98
CA GLU A 58 -15.32 5.65 -14.42
C GLU A 58 -14.43 5.52 -15.64
N GLU A 59 -14.48 6.49 -16.56
CA GLU A 59 -13.62 6.55 -17.74
C GLU A 59 -12.14 6.69 -17.36
N VAL A 60 -11.85 7.44 -16.30
CA VAL A 60 -10.49 7.60 -15.76
C VAL A 60 -10.00 6.31 -15.11
N LYS A 61 -10.86 5.61 -14.35
CA LYS A 61 -10.54 4.30 -13.76
C LYS A 61 -10.26 3.25 -14.84
N GLN A 62 -11.05 3.24 -15.90
CA GLN A 62 -10.88 2.33 -17.02
C GLN A 62 -9.58 2.60 -17.76
N GLU A 63 -9.31 3.85 -18.12
CA GLU A 63 -8.06 4.22 -18.81
C GLU A 63 -6.83 3.92 -17.95
N PHE A 64 -6.90 4.19 -16.64
CA PHE A 64 -5.86 3.80 -15.69
C PHE A 64 -5.57 2.30 -15.74
N ASN A 65 -6.60 1.47 -15.65
CA ASN A 65 -6.44 0.02 -15.66
C ASN A 65 -5.92 -0.48 -17.01
N ILE A 66 -6.40 0.06 -18.14
CA ILE A 66 -5.92 -0.32 -19.47
C ILE A 66 -4.41 -0.04 -19.58
N LYS A 67 -3.97 1.16 -19.22
CA LYS A 67 -2.55 1.53 -19.31
C LYS A 67 -1.70 0.75 -18.29
N TYR A 68 -2.24 0.50 -17.10
CA TYR A 68 -1.55 -0.27 -16.06
C TYR A 68 -1.33 -1.73 -16.51
N GLU A 69 -2.36 -2.40 -17.00
CA GLU A 69 -2.25 -3.79 -17.46
C GLU A 69 -1.34 -3.89 -18.69
N ALA A 70 -1.42 -2.93 -19.63
CA ALA A 70 -0.50 -2.85 -20.75
C ALA A 70 0.98 -2.73 -20.30
N TRP A 71 1.25 -1.97 -19.24
CA TRP A 71 2.59 -1.93 -18.64
C TRP A 71 2.95 -3.28 -17.99
N LYS A 72 2.05 -3.86 -17.21
CA LYS A 72 2.27 -5.12 -16.50
C LYS A 72 2.59 -6.28 -17.45
N GLU A 73 1.94 -6.36 -18.61
CA GLU A 73 2.22 -7.34 -19.66
C GLU A 73 3.68 -7.25 -20.17
N THR A 74 4.31 -6.08 -20.09
CA THR A 74 5.72 -5.95 -20.50
C THR A 74 6.67 -6.68 -19.55
N LEU A 75 6.26 -6.91 -18.30
CA LEU A 75 7.10 -7.53 -17.26
C LEU A 75 7.31 -9.03 -17.49
N ASP A 76 6.40 -9.69 -18.21
CA ASP A 76 6.53 -11.08 -18.61
C ASP A 76 7.59 -11.30 -19.70
N ASN A 77 8.15 -10.21 -20.25
CA ASN A 77 9.23 -10.29 -21.21
C ASN A 77 10.46 -10.99 -20.59
N PRO A 78 10.89 -12.16 -21.12
CA PRO A 78 12.04 -12.89 -20.59
C PRO A 78 13.32 -12.06 -20.52
N ASN A 79 13.47 -11.07 -21.41
CA ASN A 79 14.62 -10.18 -21.45
C ASN A 79 14.66 -9.18 -20.29
N LEU A 80 13.54 -8.92 -19.61
CA LEU A 80 13.52 -8.09 -18.41
C LEU A 80 13.76 -8.92 -17.16
N ARG A 81 13.32 -10.18 -17.15
CA ARG A 81 13.43 -11.11 -16.02
C ARG A 81 14.86 -11.54 -15.69
N ILE A 82 15.79 -11.41 -16.64
CA ILE A 82 17.22 -11.70 -16.41
C ILE A 82 17.92 -10.63 -15.57
N HIS A 83 17.30 -9.47 -15.37
CA HIS A 83 17.91 -8.36 -14.66
C HIS A 83 17.42 -8.31 -13.21
N SER A 84 18.37 -8.27 -12.26
CA SER A 84 18.07 -8.05 -10.85
C SER A 84 17.76 -6.59 -10.50
N ASN A 85 17.96 -5.66 -11.43
CA ASN A 85 17.69 -4.24 -11.22
C ASN A 85 16.18 -3.96 -11.39
N PRO A 86 15.44 -3.59 -10.33
CA PRO A 86 14.01 -3.29 -10.42
C PRO A 86 13.70 -2.09 -11.33
N GLY A 87 14.71 -1.25 -11.60
CA GLY A 87 14.60 -0.15 -12.55
C GLY A 87 14.33 -0.59 -13.99
N MET A 88 14.61 -1.85 -14.35
CA MET A 88 14.30 -2.37 -15.68
C MET A 88 12.80 -2.49 -15.93
N PHE A 89 11.99 -2.65 -14.87
CA PHE A 89 10.54 -2.74 -14.99
C PHE A 89 9.88 -1.44 -15.45
N THR A 90 10.60 -0.32 -15.38
CA THR A 90 10.12 0.99 -15.85
C THR A 90 10.68 1.40 -17.21
N GLN A 91 11.36 0.50 -17.92
CA GLN A 91 12.01 0.78 -19.20
C GLN A 91 11.18 0.24 -20.38
N SER A 92 9.91 0.64 -20.46
CA SER A 92 9.03 0.32 -21.58
C SER A 92 8.20 1.53 -21.98
N ARG A 93 7.83 1.61 -23.26
CA ARG A 93 6.93 2.65 -23.77
C ARG A 93 5.60 2.64 -23.01
N GLN A 94 5.10 1.46 -22.67
CA GLN A 94 3.87 1.26 -21.90
C GLN A 94 3.98 1.86 -20.50
N TYR A 95 5.14 1.74 -19.85
CA TYR A 95 5.38 2.43 -18.58
C TYR A 95 5.36 3.95 -18.75
N GLU A 96 6.01 4.48 -19.78
CA GLU A 96 6.03 5.93 -20.05
C GLU A 96 4.62 6.47 -20.32
N GLU A 97 3.80 5.74 -21.07
CA GLU A 97 2.39 6.08 -21.33
C GLU A 97 1.56 6.04 -20.05
N PHE A 98 1.72 5.00 -19.22
CA PHE A 98 1.05 4.90 -17.93
C PHE A 98 1.45 6.03 -16.98
N LEU A 99 2.75 6.31 -16.86
CA LEU A 99 3.27 7.37 -16.00
C LEU A 99 2.81 8.75 -16.48
N SER A 100 2.78 8.99 -17.79
CA SER A 100 2.32 10.26 -18.37
C SER A 100 0.85 10.49 -18.08
N PHE A 101 0.02 9.48 -18.29
CA PHE A 101 -1.38 9.53 -17.89
C PHE A 101 -1.55 9.83 -16.39
N CYS A 102 -0.79 9.15 -15.53
CA CYS A 102 -0.86 9.41 -14.09
C CYS A 102 -0.45 10.84 -13.73
N LYS A 103 0.53 11.42 -14.43
CA LYS A 103 0.92 12.83 -14.25
C LYS A 103 -0.17 13.79 -14.71
N GLU A 104 -0.85 13.51 -15.81
CA GLU A 104 -1.95 14.33 -16.33
C GLU A 104 -3.15 14.35 -15.37
N GLN A 105 -3.42 13.25 -14.67
CA GLN A 105 -4.47 13.15 -13.67
C GLN A 105 -4.07 13.72 -12.29
N ASP A 106 -2.78 14.03 -12.09
CA ASP A 106 -2.23 14.55 -10.83
C ASP A 106 -2.68 13.71 -9.59
N LYS A 107 -2.92 14.36 -8.45
CA LYS A 107 -3.34 13.74 -7.19
C LYS A 107 -4.62 12.90 -7.28
N THR A 108 -5.48 13.15 -8.27
CA THR A 108 -6.73 12.40 -8.46
C THR A 108 -6.49 10.90 -8.68
N ILE A 109 -5.35 10.51 -9.26
CA ILE A 109 -5.07 9.09 -9.55
C ILE A 109 -4.40 8.34 -8.39
N TRP A 110 -3.84 9.07 -7.41
CA TRP A 110 -3.09 8.46 -6.32
C TRP A 110 -3.89 7.42 -5.53
N PRO A 111 -5.19 7.62 -5.23
CA PRO A 111 -6.02 6.60 -4.56
C PRO A 111 -6.02 5.24 -5.27
N LEU A 112 -6.01 5.20 -6.60
CA LEU A 112 -5.96 3.93 -7.34
C LEU A 112 -4.60 3.23 -7.18
N LEU A 113 -3.50 3.99 -7.12
CA LEU A 113 -2.16 3.46 -6.83
C LEU A 113 -2.07 2.94 -5.39
N PHE A 114 -2.64 3.67 -4.43
CA PHE A 114 -2.67 3.25 -3.02
C PHE A 114 -3.42 1.94 -2.85
N GLN A 115 -4.59 1.79 -3.48
CA GLN A 115 -5.38 0.54 -3.42
C GLN A 115 -4.63 -0.64 -4.05
N LYS A 116 -3.94 -0.44 -5.19
CA LYS A 116 -3.15 -1.52 -5.79
C LYS A 116 -2.01 -1.93 -4.86
N TYR A 117 -1.32 -0.99 -4.24
CA TYR A 117 -0.23 -1.29 -3.30
C TYR A 117 -0.73 -2.01 -2.05
N GLU A 118 -1.83 -1.57 -1.44
CA GLU A 118 -2.48 -2.23 -0.31
C GLU A 118 -2.83 -3.70 -0.62
N ARG A 119 -3.24 -4.00 -1.86
CA ARG A 119 -3.54 -5.36 -2.33
C ARG A 119 -2.29 -6.20 -2.66
N GLY A 120 -1.10 -5.72 -2.33
CA GLY A 120 0.18 -6.42 -2.52
C GLY A 120 0.82 -6.21 -3.88
N ASP A 121 0.36 -5.24 -4.68
CA ASP A 121 1.00 -4.92 -5.95
C ASP A 121 2.20 -3.98 -5.72
N GLU A 122 3.37 -4.54 -5.43
CA GLU A 122 4.57 -3.75 -5.11
C GLU A 122 5.06 -2.87 -6.27
N LEU A 123 4.69 -3.21 -7.52
CA LEU A 123 5.13 -2.51 -8.74
C LEU A 123 4.68 -1.04 -8.74
N VAL A 124 3.45 -0.78 -8.28
CA VAL A 124 2.92 0.59 -8.20
C VAL A 124 3.67 1.44 -7.18
N GLY A 125 4.37 0.82 -6.23
CA GLY A 125 5.20 1.51 -5.26
C GLY A 125 6.29 2.37 -5.90
N ARG A 126 6.92 1.87 -6.98
CA ARG A 126 7.94 2.62 -7.72
C ARG A 126 7.33 3.75 -8.54
N THR A 127 6.17 3.51 -9.16
CA THR A 127 5.42 4.53 -9.89
C THR A 127 5.03 5.68 -8.97
N LEU A 128 4.55 5.36 -7.77
CA LEU A 128 4.19 6.35 -6.76
C LEU A 128 5.37 7.26 -6.43
N VAL A 129 6.56 6.70 -6.18
CA VAL A 129 7.77 7.49 -5.95
C VAL A 129 8.09 8.35 -7.16
N ASN A 130 8.08 7.80 -8.38
CA ASN A 130 8.37 8.57 -9.60
C ASN A 130 7.40 9.74 -9.83
N LEU A 131 6.15 9.63 -9.39
CA LEU A 131 5.14 10.69 -9.48
C LEU A 131 5.34 11.77 -8.41
N THR A 132 5.75 11.38 -7.21
CA THR A 132 5.65 12.24 -6.01
C THR A 132 6.99 12.75 -5.51
N TYR A 133 8.11 12.13 -5.88
CA TYR A 133 9.42 12.38 -5.27
C TYR A 133 9.89 13.83 -5.38
N ASN A 134 9.62 14.50 -6.50
CA ASN A 134 10.07 15.88 -6.70
C ASN A 134 9.44 16.86 -5.69
N GLU A 135 8.22 16.58 -5.22
CA GLU A 135 7.48 17.48 -4.32
C GLU A 135 7.47 16.93 -2.87
N TYR A 136 7.37 15.62 -2.71
CA TYR A 136 7.16 14.95 -1.41
C TYR A 136 8.32 14.05 -1.00
N GLY A 137 9.43 14.04 -1.75
CA GLY A 137 10.57 13.17 -1.49
C GLY A 137 11.17 13.31 -0.10
N SER A 138 11.09 14.51 0.52
CA SER A 138 11.57 14.74 1.89
C SER A 138 10.83 13.90 2.94
N LEU A 139 9.56 13.55 2.70
CA LEU A 139 8.79 12.70 3.62
C LEU A 139 9.42 11.31 3.77
N LEU A 140 10.08 10.78 2.71
CA LEU A 140 10.78 9.50 2.80
C LEU A 140 11.98 9.58 3.75
N ASP A 141 12.69 10.70 3.77
CA ASP A 141 13.83 10.90 4.67
C ASP A 141 13.36 11.11 6.12
N GLU A 142 12.26 11.84 6.33
CA GLU A 142 11.62 11.96 7.64
C GLU A 142 11.19 10.60 8.19
N ILE A 143 10.50 9.79 7.37
CA ILE A 143 10.05 8.45 7.76
C ILE A 143 11.25 7.57 8.13
N ARG A 144 12.34 7.61 7.37
CA ARG A 144 13.55 6.83 7.69
C ARG A 144 14.19 7.28 9.00
N GLN A 145 14.19 8.59 9.29
CA GLN A 145 14.71 9.13 10.54
C GLN A 145 13.81 8.79 11.74
N GLU A 146 12.49 8.85 11.58
CA GLU A 146 11.50 8.43 12.57
C GLU A 146 11.67 6.93 12.90
N SER A 147 11.63 6.08 11.87
CA SER A 147 11.87 4.63 12.01
C SER A 147 13.25 4.29 12.57
N ALA A 148 14.25 5.17 12.44
CA ALA A 148 15.56 4.96 13.04
C ALA A 148 15.59 5.21 14.55
N LYS A 149 14.71 6.07 15.07
CA LYS A 149 14.61 6.38 16.50
C LYS A 149 13.81 5.32 17.27
N GLU A 150 12.86 4.69 16.60
CA GLU A 150 11.89 3.75 17.20
C GLU A 150 12.28 2.27 17.01
N ARG A 151 13.58 1.98 16.87
CA ARG A 151 14.07 0.62 16.54
C ARG A 151 14.03 -0.40 17.67
N TYR A 152 13.57 -0.03 18.86
CA TYR A 152 13.55 -0.95 20.00
C TYR A 152 12.23 -0.84 20.76
N THR A 153 11.64 -1.98 21.11
CA THR A 153 10.52 -2.03 22.06
C THR A 153 11.01 -1.72 23.49
N ALA A 154 10.09 -1.54 24.43
CA ALA A 154 10.43 -1.34 25.84
C ALA A 154 11.21 -2.52 26.44
N GLU A 155 11.02 -3.71 25.89
CA GLU A 155 11.69 -4.97 26.25
C GLU A 155 13.04 -5.15 25.55
N GLY A 156 13.43 -4.23 24.65
CA GLY A 156 14.70 -4.26 23.93
C GLY A 156 14.70 -5.08 22.65
N THR A 157 13.54 -5.56 22.19
CA THR A 157 13.42 -6.27 20.90
C THR A 157 13.67 -5.31 19.74
N TYR A 158 14.50 -5.71 18.77
CA TYR A 158 14.80 -4.86 17.62
C TYR A 158 13.64 -4.85 16.62
N ILE A 159 13.22 -3.66 16.20
CA ILE A 159 12.23 -3.45 15.14
C ILE A 159 12.99 -3.12 13.87
N ALA A 160 12.97 -4.06 12.92
CA ALA A 160 13.58 -3.87 11.61
C ALA A 160 12.58 -3.16 10.67
N PRO A 161 12.83 -1.90 10.26
CA PRO A 161 11.98 -1.24 9.29
C PRO A 161 12.12 -1.93 7.94
N SER A 162 11.01 -2.46 7.43
CA SER A 162 10.94 -3.06 6.09
C SER A 162 10.76 -1.99 5.02
N GLU A 163 11.15 -2.28 3.78
CA GLU A 163 10.87 -1.38 2.65
C GLU A 163 9.37 -1.14 2.49
N ASP A 164 8.56 -2.18 2.70
CA ASP A 164 7.10 -2.09 2.65
C ASP A 164 6.52 -1.22 3.76
N ALA A 165 7.02 -1.33 5.01
CA ALA A 165 6.60 -0.46 6.09
C ALA A 165 6.93 1.00 5.80
N ILE A 166 8.14 1.29 5.29
CA ILE A 166 8.52 2.65 4.88
C ILE A 166 7.59 3.16 3.78
N ARG A 167 7.30 2.33 2.78
CA ARG A 167 6.46 2.72 1.65
C ARG A 167 5.00 2.91 2.07
N MET A 168 4.47 2.08 2.95
CA MET A 168 3.12 2.27 3.49
C MET A 168 3.03 3.52 4.37
N LYS A 169 4.02 3.79 5.22
CA LYS A 169 4.10 5.07 5.95
C LYS A 169 4.09 6.27 5.01
N TYR A 170 4.82 6.18 3.89
CA TYR A 170 4.86 7.22 2.87
C TYR A 170 3.50 7.41 2.20
N ILE A 171 2.85 6.31 1.80
CA ILE A 171 1.48 6.31 1.26
C ILE A 171 0.49 6.93 2.24
N LYS A 172 0.56 6.59 3.53
CA LYS A 172 -0.30 7.18 4.58
C LYS A 172 -0.07 8.69 4.71
N LYS A 173 1.18 9.16 4.70
CA LYS A 173 1.49 10.60 4.69
C LYS A 173 0.92 11.29 3.43
N LEU A 174 1.02 10.67 2.25
CA LEU A 174 0.44 11.21 1.02
C LEU A 174 -1.10 11.21 1.05
N LEU A 175 -1.73 10.15 1.56
CA LEU A 175 -3.18 10.06 1.73
C LEU A 175 -3.71 11.17 2.66
N ALA A 176 -2.94 11.58 3.67
CA ALA A 176 -3.31 12.68 4.54
C ALA A 176 -3.32 14.06 3.84
N LEU A 177 -2.65 14.20 2.69
CA LEU A 177 -2.55 15.43 1.91
C LEU A 177 -3.64 15.60 0.85
N ILE A 178 -4.45 14.57 0.61
CA ILE A 178 -5.51 14.55 -0.42
C ILE A 178 -6.89 14.28 0.17
#